data_AF-A0AAV3YG15-F1
#
_entry.id   AF-A0AAV3YG15-F1
#
_cell.length_a   1.000
_cell.length_b   1.000
_cell.length_c   1.000
_cell.angle_alpha   90.00
_cell.angle_beta   90.00
_cell.angle_gamma   90.00
#
_symmetry.space_group_name_H-M   'P 1'
#
loop_
_entity.id
_entity.type
_entity.pdbx_description
1 polymer ?
#
loop_
_entity_poly.entity_id
_entity_poly.type
_entity_poly.pdbx_seq_one_letter_code
_entity_poly.pdbx_strand_id
1 'polypeptide(L)'
;MAIQNNNLSLEVVEAAFTCLREEWMNKVKVLFKFTKAGGNRSEEETKKLLQIVGARDEDKQLLKFWMTGLSVQYRAHILASSAPGNSQR
;
A
#
# COMPACT_ATOMS: atom_id res chain seq x y z
N MET A 1 17.19 12.10 -10.88
CA MET A 1 16.73 10.88 -10.17
C MET A 1 17.87 10.34 -9.30
N ALA A 2 17.58 9.59 -8.23
CA ALA A 2 18.63 9.06 -7.32
C ALA A 2 19.75 8.32 -8.07
N ILE A 3 19.38 7.51 -9.08
CA ILE A 3 20.30 6.78 -9.96
C ILE A 3 21.17 7.65 -10.88
N GLN A 4 20.86 8.94 -11.03
CA GLN A 4 21.64 9.89 -11.84
C GLN A 4 22.55 10.78 -10.97
N ASN A 5 22.45 10.66 -9.64
CA ASN A 5 23.19 11.50 -8.72
C ASN A 5 24.49 10.82 -8.31
N ASN A 6 25.59 11.23 -8.93
CA ASN A 6 26.93 10.70 -8.64
C ASN A 6 27.45 11.06 -7.24
N ASN A 7 26.75 11.92 -6.49
CA ASN A 7 27.11 12.26 -5.10
C ASN A 7 26.53 11.27 -4.08
N LEU A 8 25.71 10.30 -4.50
CA LEU A 8 25.16 9.26 -3.63
C LEU A 8 26.00 7.99 -3.75
N SER A 9 26.41 7.41 -2.62
CA SER A 9 27.02 6.09 -2.64
C SER A 9 25.99 5.02 -3.01
N LEU A 10 26.48 3.86 -3.45
CA LEU A 10 25.62 2.73 -3.77
C LEU A 10 24.80 2.30 -2.54
N GLU A 11 25.40 2.24 -1.35
CA GLU A 11 24.68 1.82 -0.14
C GLU A 11 23.53 2.78 0.20
N VAL A 12 23.73 4.09 -0.02
CA VAL A 12 22.68 5.09 0.19
C VAL A 12 21.51 4.88 -0.78
N VAL A 13 21.81 4.56 -2.05
CA VAL A 13 20.78 4.27 -3.06
C VAL A 13 20.03 2.99 -2.73
N GLU A 14 20.71 1.93 -2.29
CA GLU A 14 20.09 0.66 -1.88
C GLU A 14 19.18 0.83 -0.66
N ALA A 15 19.65 1.57 0.35
CA ALA A 15 18.85 1.90 1.53
C ALA A 15 17.61 2.72 1.13
N ALA A 16 17.78 3.75 0.30
CA ALA A 16 16.67 4.56 -0.20
C ALA A 16 15.66 3.71 -1.01
N PHE A 17 16.13 2.81 -1.86
CA PHE A 17 15.28 1.90 -2.63
C PHE A 17 14.47 0.96 -1.71
N THR A 18 15.11 0.43 -0.66
CA THR A 18 14.44 -0.40 0.34
C THR A 18 13.34 0.38 1.05
N CYS A 19 13.65 1.59 1.55
CA CYS A 19 12.68 2.47 2.19
C CYS A 19 11.50 2.80 1.27
N LEU A 20 11.77 3.13 0.00
CA LEU A 20 10.73 3.39 -0.99
C LEU A 20 9.84 2.16 -1.20
N ARG A 21 10.43 0.98 -1.39
CA ARG A 21 9.66 -0.26 -1.55
C ARG A 21 8.76 -0.53 -0.34
N GLU A 22 9.25 -0.31 0.87
CA GLU A 22 8.48 -0.48 2.10
C GLU A 22 7.35 0.56 2.24
N GLU A 23 7.62 1.83 1.94
CA GLU A 23 6.62 2.89 1.92
C GLU A 23 5.47 2.53 0.96
N TRP A 24 5.80 2.14 -0.26
CA TRP A 24 4.82 1.74 -1.26
C TRP A 24 4.05 0.48 -0.85
N MET A 25 4.72 -0.48 -0.20
CA MET A 25 4.03 -1.64 0.35
C MET A 25 3.05 -1.27 1.48
N ASN A 26 3.37 -0.25 2.28
CA ASN A 26 2.44 0.26 3.29
C ASN A 26 1.22 0.91 2.65
N LYS A 27 1.37 1.67 1.55
CA LYS A 27 0.24 2.20 0.77
C LYS A 27 -0.66 1.07 0.24
N VAL A 28 -0.07 0.00 -0.26
CA VAL A 28 -0.78 -1.21 -0.73
C VAL A 28 -1.58 -1.87 0.41
N LYS A 29 -0.98 -2.01 1.59
CA LYS A 29 -1.65 -2.55 2.79
C LYS A 29 -2.86 -1.70 3.21
N VAL A 30 -2.71 -0.37 3.19
CA VAL A 30 -3.79 0.57 3.49
C VAL A 30 -4.92 0.45 2.46
N LEU A 31 -4.57 0.44 1.16
CA LEU A 31 -5.54 0.27 0.07
C LEU A 31 -6.28 -1.08 0.17
N PHE A 32 -5.57 -2.17 0.46
CA PHE A 32 -6.17 -3.49 0.64
C PHE A 32 -7.17 -3.49 1.80
N LYS A 33 -6.80 -2.96 2.97
CA LYS A 33 -7.70 -2.85 4.11
C LYS A 33 -8.92 -2.02 3.75
N PHE A 34 -8.73 -0.87 3.09
CA PHE A 34 -9.83 0.03 2.74
C PHE A 34 -10.83 -0.60 1.76
N THR A 35 -10.33 -1.24 0.69
CA THR A 35 -11.16 -1.72 -0.44
C THR A 35 -11.67 -3.15 -0.31
N LYS A 36 -11.00 -4.00 0.49
CA LYS A 36 -11.40 -5.41 0.67
C LYS A 36 -11.98 -5.68 2.04
N ALA A 37 -11.34 -5.16 3.09
CA ALA A 37 -11.76 -5.41 4.47
C ALA A 37 -12.79 -4.38 4.96
N GLY A 38 -12.70 -3.14 4.49
CA GLY A 38 -13.58 -2.03 4.84
C GLY A 38 -14.91 -1.97 4.09
N GLY A 39 -15.29 -3.04 3.39
CA GLY A 39 -16.54 -3.15 2.63
C GLY A 39 -16.49 -2.55 1.23
N ASN A 40 -17.67 -2.42 0.60
CA ASN A 40 -17.82 -1.93 -0.77
C ASN A 40 -17.66 -0.40 -0.80
N ARG A 41 -16.42 0.06 -0.96
CA ARG A 41 -16.09 1.49 -1.08
C ARG A 41 -16.31 1.99 -2.50
N SER A 42 -16.87 3.19 -2.60
CA SER A 42 -17.04 3.86 -3.89
C SER A 42 -15.70 4.18 -4.54
N GLU A 43 -15.72 4.36 -5.86
CA GLU A 43 -14.53 4.79 -6.60
C GLU A 43 -14.06 6.18 -6.14
N GLU A 44 -14.99 7.06 -5.77
CA GLU A 44 -14.70 8.41 -5.26
C GLU A 44 -13.99 8.35 -3.90
N GLU A 45 -14.45 7.51 -2.97
CA GLU A 45 -13.75 7.27 -1.70
C GLU A 45 -12.35 6.72 -1.92
N THR A 46 -12.20 5.80 -2.88
CA THR A 46 -10.90 5.23 -3.24
C THR A 46 -9.97 6.29 -3.82
N LYS A 47 -10.48 7.20 -4.66
CA LYS A 47 -9.71 8.31 -5.21
C LYS A 47 -9.21 9.26 -4.12
N LYS A 48 -10.07 9.60 -3.16
CA LYS A 48 -9.69 10.41 -1.99
C LYS A 48 -8.61 9.72 -1.16
N LEU A 49 -8.71 8.41 -0.95
CA LEU A 49 -7.66 7.66 -0.25
C LEU A 49 -6.32 7.75 -0.99
N LEU A 50 -6.30 7.58 -2.32
CA LEU A 50 -5.07 7.68 -3.11
C LEU A 50 -4.40 9.04 -2.94
N GLN A 51 -5.18 10.13 -2.93
CA GLN A 51 -4.65 11.46 -2.67
C GLN A 51 -4.05 11.58 -1.26
N ILE A 52 -4.72 11.05 -0.23
CA ILE A 52 -4.23 11.09 1.16
C ILE A 52 -2.91 10.34 1.31
N VAL A 53 -2.75 9.19 0.67
CA VAL A 53 -1.51 8.40 0.74
C VAL A 53 -0.42 8.92 -0.22
N GLY A 54 -0.66 10.05 -0.89
CA GLY A 54 0.29 10.65 -1.84
C GLY A 54 0.54 9.76 -3.06
N ALA A 55 -0.49 9.05 -3.54
CA ALA A 55 -0.45 8.29 -4.78
C ALA A 55 -1.27 9.03 -5.85
N ARG A 56 -0.73 9.08 -7.08
CA ARG A 56 -1.40 9.69 -8.24
C ARG A 56 -2.27 8.66 -8.95
N ASP A 57 -3.12 9.11 -9.86
CA ASP A 57 -4.02 8.23 -10.61
C ASP A 57 -3.25 7.19 -11.45
N GLU A 58 -2.08 7.54 -11.99
CA GLU A 58 -1.18 6.63 -12.72
C GLU A 58 -0.61 5.50 -11.83
N ASP A 59 -0.46 5.77 -10.54
CA ASP A 59 0.08 4.82 -9.58
C ASP A 59 -0.96 3.75 -9.17
N LYS A 60 -2.25 3.96 -9.49
CA LYS A 60 -3.36 3.05 -9.16
C LYS A 60 -3.13 1.64 -9.71
N GLN A 61 -2.56 1.52 -10.92
CA GLN A 61 -2.30 0.22 -11.53
C GLN A 61 -1.16 -0.52 -10.81
N LEU A 62 -0.10 0.19 -10.42
CA LEU A 62 1.01 -0.35 -9.65
C LEU A 62 0.53 -0.86 -8.28
N LEU A 63 -0.26 -0.04 -7.57
CA LEU A 63 -0.82 -0.42 -6.27
C LEU A 63 -1.70 -1.66 -6.37
N LYS A 64 -2.57 -1.73 -7.39
CA LYS A 64 -3.41 -2.91 -7.64
C LYS A 64 -2.58 -4.16 -7.91
N PHE A 65 -1.53 -4.03 -8.72
CA PHE A 65 -0.62 -5.13 -8.99
C PHE A 65 0.09 -5.59 -7.71
N TRP A 66 0.64 -4.67 -6.90
CA TRP A 66 1.35 -5.02 -5.67
C TRP A 66 0.46 -5.59 -4.58
N MET A 67 -0.85 -5.31 -4.58
CA MET A 67 -1.78 -6.02 -3.70
C MET A 67 -1.68 -7.54 -3.90
N THR A 68 -1.38 -8.02 -5.12
CA THR A 68 -1.21 -9.46 -5.43
C THR A 68 0.01 -10.08 -4.72
N GLY A 69 0.99 -9.28 -4.29
CA GLY A 69 2.17 -9.70 -3.54
C GLY A 69 1.99 -9.76 -2.02
N LEU A 70 0.84 -9.32 -1.48
CA LEU A 70 0.54 -9.49 -0.05
C LEU A 70 0.46 -10.97 0.32
N SER A 71 1.07 -11.35 1.44
CA SER A 71 1.04 -12.75 1.91
C SER A 71 -0.37 -13.22 2.22
N VAL A 72 -0.61 -14.52 2.02
CA VAL A 72 -1.91 -15.16 2.30
C VAL A 72 -2.28 -14.96 3.78
N GLN A 73 -1.31 -15.11 4.68
CA GLN A 73 -1.50 -14.93 6.12
C GLN A 73 -1.93 -13.49 6.45
N TYR A 74 -1.29 -12.49 5.84
CA TYR A 74 -1.65 -11.09 6.05
C TYR A 74 -3.07 -10.80 5.56
N ARG A 75 -3.42 -11.25 4.35
CA ARG A 75 -4.76 -11.03 3.79
C ARG A 75 -5.84 -11.65 4.68
N ALA A 76 -5.63 -12.90 5.09
CA ALA A 76 -6.56 -13.61 5.97
C ALA A 76 -6.75 -12.89 7.30
N HIS A 77 -5.66 -12.47 7.95
CA HIS A 77 -5.71 -11.72 9.20
C HIS A 77 -6.50 -10.41 9.07
N ILE A 78 -6.23 -9.61 8.04
CA ILE A 78 -6.90 -8.33 7.85
C ILE A 78 -8.40 -8.52 7.59
N LEU A 79 -8.78 -9.48 6.75
CA LEU A 79 -10.19 -9.80 6.49
C LEU A 79 -10.92 -10.29 7.75
N ALA A 80 -10.31 -11.18 8.52
CA ALA A 80 -10.88 -11.69 9.77
C ALA A 80 -11.05 -10.58 10.82
N SER A 81 -10.06 -9.69 10.96
CA SER A 81 -10.10 -8.57 11.91
C SER A 81 -11.18 -7.52 11.60
N SER A 82 -11.70 -7.53 10.37
CA SER A 82 -12.71 -6.56 9.90
C SER A 82 -14.12 -7.15 9.84
N ALA A 83 -14.29 -8.42 10.24
CA ALA A 83 -15.61 -9.04 10.37
C ALA A 83 -16.37 -8.43 11.56
N PRO A 84 -17.70 -8.21 11.44
CA PRO A 84 -18.52 -7.48 12.42
C PRO A 84 -18.64 -8.13 13.81
N GLY A 85 -17.92 -9.22 14.10
CA GLY A 85 -17.92 -9.91 15.40
C GLY A 85 -16.71 -9.64 16.31
N ASN A 86 -15.71 -8.86 15.86
CA ASN A 86 -14.44 -8.72 16.59
C ASN A 86 -14.24 -7.36 17.29
N SER A 87 -15.25 -6.48 17.29
CA SER A 87 -15.21 -5.15 17.94
C SER A 87 -15.74 -5.15 19.38
N GLN A 88 -15.93 -6.31 20.01
CA GLN A 88 -16.30 -6.45 21.42
C GLN A 88 -15.43 -7.50 22.12
N ARG A 89 -14.13 -7.22 22.32
CA ARG A 89 -13.32 -7.76 23.42
C ARG A 89 -12.24 -6.75 23.79
#